data_AF-A0A7V5P9B9-F1
#
_entry.id   AF-A0A7V5P9B9-F1
#
_cell.length_a   1.000
_cell.length_b   1.000
_cell.length_c   1.000
_cell.angle_alpha   90.00
_cell.angle_beta   90.00
_cell.angle_gamma   90.00
#
_symmetry.space_group_name_H-M   'P 1'
#
loop_
_entity.id
_entity.type
_entity.pdbx_description
1 polymer ?
#
loop_
_entity_poly.entity_id
_entity_poly.type
_entity_poly.pdbx_seq_one_letter_code
_entity_poly.pdbx_strand_id
1 'polypeptide(L)'
;MLALPYLFASDLDGDGDIYLVDTSGAVTNLTADFVPEWDPALSPSGDRVAYSGRAGGFSGIYVMDLRTRQATEVTHDIGYDYQPSWSPDGSQLAFVSESEDTRDIFTLDLVSGARRRLTSSGPLEAYASPEWSPDGKAIAYSATRKGVEEIYWLELGGQEHQVSKWPLKGRYPAWSPDGQRLAFAGWDEDDKPGIYVANKDGSDVRWLWEGRAPIRSLAWAGDCIMFSMAGVTGFDIYCLNVAAGTVTTLVSGPGWNDCPTARGEGTPHPVVLQGKEASSASSLPPVTGVNIADLSDAYLVHSLGFGWLKNYLSWAGVEPKEGQYNWQDPDNVVKAAARSGLKVLLRLHDTPAWARPAGSTVTMPPSDLGTYERFVRAVARRYRGKVAAYEIGNEPNLTYEWGGRAPDPAAYTALLRVAYRALKAEDPGALVVSGGLATTGDGGEGAMGDLAFLRGMYAAGARGFFDALGSHPYGYGLPPFASQPWGLAVSRLQDQHAVMEEAGDGATPIWATEVGWPIFSPWSMGEHDRYAVSEQLQAYYYRQLFLEAKDHWPWLQAI
;
A
#
# COMPACT_ATOMS: atom_id res chain seq x y z
N MET A 1 -40.31 5.52 -7.86
CA MET A 1 -39.35 4.50 -7.42
C MET A 1 -39.23 4.57 -5.92
N LEU A 2 -39.18 3.42 -5.24
CA LEU A 2 -38.82 3.38 -3.82
C LEU A 2 -37.34 3.75 -3.71
N ALA A 3 -37.01 4.62 -2.75
CA ALA A 3 -35.65 5.00 -2.41
C ALA A 3 -34.94 3.82 -1.74
N LEU A 4 -33.70 3.53 -2.14
CA LEU A 4 -32.91 2.43 -1.60
C LEU A 4 -31.75 2.98 -0.75
N PRO A 5 -31.69 2.71 0.57
CA PRO A 5 -30.54 3.08 1.38
C PRO A 5 -29.35 2.18 1.03
N TYR A 6 -28.15 2.70 1.20
CA TYR A 6 -26.93 1.95 0.92
C TYR A 6 -25.80 2.38 1.84
N LEU A 7 -24.85 1.47 2.03
CA LEU A 7 -23.63 1.69 2.79
C LEU A 7 -22.43 1.69 1.87
N PHE A 8 -21.34 2.31 2.32
CA PHE A 8 -20.03 2.26 1.68
C PHE A 8 -18.94 2.57 2.71
N ALA A 9 -17.69 2.22 2.41
CA ALA A 9 -16.53 2.65 3.17
C ALA A 9 -15.96 3.94 2.56
N SER A 10 -15.49 4.88 3.39
CA SER A 10 -14.84 6.12 2.94
C SER A 10 -13.88 6.65 3.99
N ASP A 11 -12.79 7.30 3.57
CA ASP A 11 -11.87 8.01 4.45
C ASP A 11 -12.14 9.52 4.52
N LEU A 12 -13.40 9.90 4.38
CA LEU A 12 -13.83 11.30 4.25
C LEU A 12 -13.41 12.17 5.45
N ASP A 13 -13.25 11.60 6.65
CA ASP A 13 -12.81 12.26 7.87
C ASP A 13 -11.36 11.97 8.28
N GLY A 14 -10.61 11.21 7.48
CA GLY A 14 -9.17 11.01 7.61
C GLY A 14 -8.74 9.56 7.85
N ASP A 15 -9.68 8.69 8.21
CA ASP A 15 -9.52 7.25 8.31
C ASP A 15 -10.73 6.51 7.74
N GLY A 16 -10.54 5.25 7.35
CA GLY A 16 -11.60 4.49 6.67
C GLY A 16 -12.76 4.22 7.61
N ASP A 17 -13.96 4.66 7.22
CA ASP A 17 -15.16 4.56 8.03
C ASP A 17 -16.35 4.05 7.22
N ILE A 18 -17.36 3.50 7.89
CA ILE A 18 -18.60 3.02 7.28
C ILE A 18 -19.63 4.14 7.23
N TYR A 19 -20.02 4.55 6.03
CA TYR A 19 -21.02 5.59 5.80
C TYR A 19 -22.35 4.99 5.35
N LEU A 20 -23.46 5.56 5.84
CA LEU A 20 -24.83 5.26 5.42
C LEU A 20 -25.43 6.42 4.65
N VAL A 21 -25.99 6.13 3.48
CA VAL A 21 -26.93 7.03 2.79
C VAL A 21 -28.34 6.49 3.00
N ASP A 22 -29.17 7.29 3.66
CA ASP A 22 -30.57 6.92 3.91
C ASP A 22 -31.48 7.18 2.70
N THR A 23 -32.76 6.85 2.83
CA THR A 23 -33.76 7.03 1.77
C THR A 23 -34.08 8.49 1.44
N SER A 24 -33.67 9.44 2.28
CA SER A 24 -33.76 10.88 2.00
C SER A 24 -32.51 11.43 1.31
N GLY A 25 -31.44 10.62 1.21
CA GLY A 25 -30.12 11.03 0.73
C GLY A 25 -29.23 11.63 1.81
N ALA A 26 -29.62 11.56 3.09
CA ALA A 26 -28.78 12.02 4.18
C ALA A 26 -27.63 11.04 4.42
N VAL A 27 -26.42 11.58 4.56
CA VAL A 27 -25.19 10.82 4.77
C VAL A 27 -24.82 10.84 6.25
N THR A 28 -24.59 9.68 6.84
CA THR A 28 -24.20 9.52 8.25
C THR A 28 -22.94 8.67 8.34
N ASN A 29 -21.90 9.16 9.00
CA ASN A 29 -20.76 8.32 9.39
C ASN A 29 -21.18 7.39 10.54
N LEU A 30 -21.11 6.09 10.31
CA LEU A 30 -21.47 5.06 11.27
C LEU A 30 -20.29 4.54 12.11
N THR A 31 -19.06 4.93 11.87
CA THR A 31 -17.93 4.42 12.67
C THR A 31 -16.95 5.52 13.08
N ALA A 32 -17.39 6.78 13.10
CA ALA A 32 -16.62 8.00 13.43
C ALA A 32 -15.77 7.95 14.72
N ASP A 33 -14.73 7.15 14.72
CA ASP A 33 -13.72 7.03 15.74
C ASP A 33 -12.32 7.19 15.11
N PHE A 34 -11.31 6.40 15.49
CA PHE A 34 -9.95 6.51 14.91
C PHE A 34 -9.41 5.13 14.48
N VAL A 35 -10.30 4.14 14.39
CA VAL A 35 -10.01 2.79 13.96
C VAL A 35 -10.54 2.66 12.54
N PRO A 36 -9.73 2.18 11.58
CA PRO A 36 -10.20 2.07 10.23
C PRO A 36 -11.06 0.81 10.02
N GLU A 37 -12.21 0.99 9.38
CA GLU A 37 -13.17 -0.03 8.96
C GLU A 37 -13.40 -0.04 7.43
N TRP A 38 -13.76 -1.21 6.92
CA TRP A 38 -14.02 -1.43 5.50
C TRP A 38 -14.98 -2.62 5.27
N ASP A 39 -15.32 -2.89 4.01
CA ASP A 39 -16.22 -3.97 3.57
C ASP A 39 -17.57 -4.05 4.32
N PRO A 40 -18.40 -2.98 4.32
CA PRO A 40 -19.70 -3.07 4.96
C PRO A 40 -20.63 -4.07 4.25
N ALA A 41 -21.43 -4.76 5.04
CA ALA A 41 -22.48 -5.66 4.59
C ALA A 41 -23.75 -5.45 5.41
N LEU A 42 -24.82 -4.99 4.76
CA LEU A 42 -26.11 -4.76 5.40
C LEU A 42 -26.82 -6.10 5.68
N SER A 43 -27.40 -6.25 6.88
CA SER A 43 -28.20 -7.42 7.24
C SER A 43 -29.49 -7.49 6.39
N PRO A 44 -30.08 -8.68 6.19
CA PRO A 44 -31.33 -8.81 5.43
C PRO A 44 -32.51 -8.02 6.03
N SER A 45 -32.53 -7.87 7.36
CA SER A 45 -33.50 -7.06 8.10
C SER A 45 -33.23 -5.56 8.03
N GLY A 46 -32.06 -5.13 7.57
CA GLY A 46 -31.67 -3.73 7.46
C GLY A 46 -31.40 -3.03 8.80
N ASP A 47 -31.29 -3.79 9.89
CA ASP A 47 -31.11 -3.30 11.27
C ASP A 47 -29.69 -3.46 11.80
N ARG A 48 -28.83 -4.20 11.09
CA ARG A 48 -27.44 -4.48 11.46
C ARG A 48 -26.51 -4.31 10.26
N VAL A 49 -25.26 -3.96 10.53
CA VAL A 49 -24.17 -3.96 9.55
C VAL A 49 -23.05 -4.85 10.05
N ALA A 50 -22.52 -5.71 9.18
CA ALA A 50 -21.25 -6.39 9.41
C ALA A 50 -20.16 -5.64 8.65
N TYR A 51 -18.95 -5.56 9.20
CA TYR A 51 -17.83 -4.89 8.55
C TYR A 51 -16.50 -5.46 9.04
N SER A 52 -15.45 -5.25 8.26
CA SER A 52 -14.07 -5.54 8.65
C SER A 52 -13.54 -4.36 9.48
N GLY A 53 -12.88 -4.60 10.61
CA GLY A 53 -12.26 -3.56 11.46
C GLY A 53 -11.02 -4.09 12.18
N ARG A 54 -10.27 -3.23 12.88
CA ARG A 54 -8.99 -3.62 13.52
C ARG A 54 -8.78 -3.03 14.92
N ALA A 55 -9.08 -3.80 15.97
CA ALA A 55 -8.63 -3.51 17.33
C ALA A 55 -7.43 -4.40 17.74
N GLY A 56 -6.19 -4.00 17.41
CA GLY A 56 -4.99 -4.58 18.04
C GLY A 56 -4.12 -5.56 17.23
N GLY A 57 -4.11 -5.50 15.90
CA GLY A 57 -3.05 -6.12 15.08
C GLY A 57 -3.53 -6.98 13.91
N PHE A 58 -4.66 -7.67 14.03
CA PHE A 58 -5.29 -8.41 12.93
C PHE A 58 -6.67 -7.81 12.62
N SER A 59 -7.15 -7.95 11.37
CA SER A 59 -8.51 -7.54 11.04
C SER A 59 -9.51 -8.59 11.53
N GLY A 60 -10.63 -8.15 12.09
CA GLY A 60 -11.74 -8.99 12.51
C GLY A 60 -13.06 -8.51 11.90
N ILE A 61 -14.08 -9.37 11.94
CA ILE A 61 -15.43 -9.00 11.55
C ILE A 61 -16.19 -8.50 12.78
N TYR A 62 -16.78 -7.32 12.66
CA TYR A 62 -17.63 -6.70 13.64
C TYR A 62 -19.07 -6.67 13.14
N VAL A 63 -20.03 -6.79 14.06
CA VAL A 63 -21.45 -6.62 13.78
C VAL A 63 -21.97 -5.48 14.65
N MET A 64 -22.52 -4.44 14.01
CA MET A 64 -23.13 -3.29 14.67
C MET A 64 -24.64 -3.27 14.51
N ASP A 65 -25.34 -3.01 15.61
CA ASP A 65 -26.77 -2.69 15.62
C ASP A 65 -26.95 -1.21 15.24
N LEU A 66 -27.67 -0.94 14.14
CA LEU A 66 -27.79 0.40 13.56
C LEU A 66 -28.60 1.35 14.44
N ARG A 67 -29.47 0.83 15.33
CA ARG A 67 -30.30 1.65 16.21
C ARG A 67 -29.55 2.10 17.46
N THR A 68 -28.76 1.20 18.05
CA THR A 68 -28.02 1.42 19.30
C THR A 68 -26.60 1.88 19.06
N ARG A 69 -26.07 1.68 17.84
CA ARG A 69 -24.68 1.98 17.45
C ARG A 69 -23.65 1.14 18.22
N GLN A 70 -24.08 0.05 18.84
CA GLN A 70 -23.19 -0.88 19.53
C GLN A 70 -22.63 -1.90 18.55
N ALA A 71 -21.31 -2.06 18.54
CA ALA A 71 -20.60 -3.04 17.73
C ALA A 71 -19.97 -4.13 18.61
N THR A 72 -19.97 -5.35 18.10
CA THR A 72 -19.33 -6.50 18.74
C THR A 72 -18.49 -7.23 17.70
N GLU A 73 -17.24 -7.53 18.04
CA GLU A 73 -16.41 -8.42 17.23
C GLU A 73 -16.96 -9.84 17.31
N VAL A 74 -17.17 -10.50 16.17
CA VAL A 74 -17.76 -11.84 16.09
C VAL A 74 -16.77 -12.91 15.67
N THR A 75 -15.58 -12.52 15.22
CA THR A 75 -14.43 -13.41 14.96
C THR A 75 -13.35 -13.16 16.00
N HIS A 76 -12.70 -14.18 16.53
CA HIS A 76 -11.77 -14.03 17.66
C HIS A 76 -10.42 -14.75 17.48
N ASP A 77 -10.12 -15.22 16.26
CA ASP A 77 -9.00 -16.13 15.99
C ASP A 77 -7.76 -15.42 15.44
N ILE A 78 -6.64 -16.15 15.39
CA ILE A 78 -5.38 -15.71 14.78
C ILE A 78 -5.45 -15.74 13.24
N GLY A 79 -5.72 -14.60 12.61
CA GLY A 79 -5.78 -14.44 11.16
C GLY A 79 -6.44 -13.12 10.76
N TYR A 80 -6.34 -12.74 9.49
CA TYR A 80 -7.05 -11.59 8.95
C TYR A 80 -8.41 -12.04 8.45
N ASP A 81 -9.47 -11.65 9.16
CA ASP A 81 -10.85 -11.88 8.74
C ASP A 81 -11.42 -10.61 8.10
N TYR A 82 -12.01 -10.73 6.90
CA TYR A 82 -12.51 -9.58 6.12
C TYR A 82 -13.57 -9.98 5.08
N GLN A 83 -14.16 -8.99 4.39
CA GLN A 83 -15.21 -9.16 3.36
C GLN A 83 -16.42 -9.99 3.82
N PRO A 84 -17.16 -9.56 4.87
CA PRO A 84 -18.31 -10.29 5.35
C PRO A 84 -19.49 -10.23 4.37
N SER A 85 -20.29 -11.29 4.32
CA SER A 85 -21.56 -11.36 3.60
C SER A 85 -22.60 -12.10 4.42
N TRP A 86 -23.77 -11.47 4.63
CA TRP A 86 -24.89 -12.07 5.35
C TRP A 86 -25.60 -13.18 4.59
N SER A 87 -25.96 -14.25 5.30
CA SER A 87 -26.99 -15.19 4.85
C SER A 87 -28.35 -14.48 4.74
N PRO A 88 -29.25 -14.89 3.80
CA PRO A 88 -30.55 -14.26 3.61
C PRO A 88 -31.49 -14.29 4.82
N ASP A 89 -31.29 -15.24 5.73
CA ASP A 89 -32.03 -15.35 6.99
C ASP A 89 -31.39 -14.53 8.14
N GLY A 90 -30.21 -13.95 7.92
CA GLY A 90 -29.48 -13.14 8.90
C GLY A 90 -28.89 -13.93 10.07
N SER A 91 -28.82 -15.27 9.98
CA SER A 91 -28.30 -16.14 11.04
C SER A 91 -26.78 -16.38 10.93
N GLN A 92 -26.21 -16.23 9.73
CA GLN A 92 -24.82 -16.54 9.44
C GLN A 92 -24.13 -15.41 8.65
N LEU A 93 -22.80 -15.39 8.76
CA LEU A 93 -21.92 -14.63 7.87
C LEU A 93 -21.05 -15.60 7.07
N ALA A 94 -20.86 -15.34 5.77
CA ALA A 94 -19.68 -15.80 5.04
C ALA A 94 -18.61 -14.72 5.11
N PHE A 95 -17.33 -15.09 5.13
CA PHE A 95 -16.22 -14.15 5.18
C PHE A 95 -14.93 -14.81 4.67
N VAL A 96 -13.95 -13.99 4.33
CA VAL A 96 -12.59 -14.47 4.04
C VAL A 96 -11.84 -14.57 5.36
N SER A 97 -11.10 -15.65 5.54
CA SER A 97 -10.08 -15.75 6.57
C SER A 97 -8.73 -16.06 5.95
N GLU A 98 -7.76 -15.22 6.27
CA GLU A 98 -6.40 -15.30 5.77
C GLU A 98 -5.40 -15.57 6.90
N SER A 99 -4.54 -16.56 6.65
CA SER A 99 -3.34 -16.86 7.44
C SER A 99 -2.11 -16.78 6.53
N GLU A 100 -0.92 -16.98 7.09
CA GLU A 100 0.35 -16.89 6.34
C GLU A 100 0.37 -17.72 5.03
N ASP A 101 -0.29 -18.89 5.04
CA ASP A 101 -0.25 -19.83 3.91
C ASP A 101 -1.59 -20.01 3.18
N THR A 102 -2.69 -19.47 3.70
CA THR A 102 -4.03 -19.79 3.20
C THR A 102 -4.96 -18.60 3.19
N ARG A 103 -5.75 -18.45 2.13
CA ARG A 103 -6.82 -17.45 2.04
C ARG A 103 -8.09 -18.16 1.57
N ASP A 104 -9.04 -18.33 2.49
CA ASP A 104 -10.19 -19.21 2.30
C ASP A 104 -11.52 -18.59 2.74
N ILE A 105 -12.61 -19.16 2.22
CA ILE A 105 -13.97 -18.78 2.57
C ILE A 105 -14.46 -19.61 3.76
N PHE A 106 -14.99 -18.92 4.75
CA PHE A 106 -15.58 -19.49 5.95
C PHE A 106 -17.03 -19.03 6.12
N THR A 107 -17.79 -19.78 6.91
CA THR A 107 -19.04 -19.31 7.51
C THR A 107 -18.96 -19.29 9.03
N LEU A 108 -19.71 -18.36 9.63
CA LEU A 108 -19.88 -18.21 11.07
C LEU A 108 -21.38 -18.15 11.38
N ASP A 109 -21.83 -19.03 12.26
CA ASP A 109 -23.16 -18.96 12.88
C ASP A 109 -23.14 -17.97 14.05
N LEU A 110 -23.99 -16.94 13.98
CA LEU A 110 -23.95 -15.83 14.93
C LEU A 110 -24.59 -16.15 16.29
N VAL A 111 -25.31 -17.28 16.41
CA VAL A 111 -25.96 -17.68 17.67
C VAL A 111 -25.06 -18.62 18.45
N SER A 112 -24.51 -19.63 17.78
CA SER A 112 -23.66 -20.65 18.37
C SER A 112 -22.18 -20.30 18.37
N GLY A 113 -21.76 -19.34 17.54
CA GLY A 113 -20.36 -19.06 17.26
C GLY A 113 -19.68 -20.15 16.43
N ALA A 114 -20.45 -21.09 15.87
CA ALA A 114 -19.89 -22.20 15.10
C ALA A 114 -19.29 -21.71 13.79
N ARG A 115 -17.99 -21.92 13.64
CA ARG A 115 -17.23 -21.59 12.43
C ARG A 115 -17.04 -22.82 11.55
N ARG A 116 -17.21 -22.67 10.24
CA ARG A 116 -16.99 -23.74 9.24
C ARG A 116 -16.16 -23.22 8.08
N ARG A 117 -15.05 -23.90 7.77
CA ARG A 117 -14.27 -23.68 6.54
C ARG A 117 -15.01 -24.30 5.36
N LEU A 118 -15.18 -23.56 4.27
CA LEU A 118 -15.88 -24.03 3.07
C LEU A 118 -14.95 -24.35 1.91
N THR A 119 -13.82 -23.65 1.81
CA THR A 119 -12.80 -23.88 0.78
C THR A 119 -11.47 -24.29 1.39
N SER A 120 -10.58 -24.85 0.58
CA SER A 120 -9.22 -25.18 1.01
C SER A 120 -8.22 -24.79 -0.08
N SER A 121 -7.67 -23.58 0.02
CA SER A 121 -6.67 -23.08 -0.93
C SER A 121 -5.36 -23.88 -0.84
N GLY A 122 -4.83 -24.28 -2.00
CA GLY A 122 -3.47 -24.81 -2.12
C GLY A 122 -2.40 -23.70 -2.20
N PRO A 123 -1.12 -24.08 -2.33
CA PRO A 123 -0.05 -23.12 -2.61
C PRO A 123 -0.32 -22.34 -3.89
N LEU A 124 -0.16 -21.01 -3.84
CA LEU A 124 -0.47 -20.08 -4.95
C LEU A 124 -1.97 -19.99 -5.31
N GLU A 125 -2.85 -20.48 -4.45
CA GLU A 125 -4.29 -20.26 -4.55
C GLU A 125 -4.75 -19.27 -3.49
N ALA A 126 -5.72 -18.43 -3.84
CA ALA A 126 -6.27 -17.43 -2.93
C ALA A 126 -7.74 -17.17 -3.27
N TYR A 127 -8.61 -17.24 -2.27
CA TYR A 127 -10.06 -17.11 -2.45
C TYR A 127 -10.59 -15.88 -1.72
N ALA A 128 -11.48 -15.11 -2.36
CA ALA A 128 -11.90 -13.80 -1.83
C ALA A 128 -13.34 -13.43 -2.24
N SER A 129 -13.85 -12.33 -1.67
CA SER A 129 -15.14 -11.71 -2.01
C SER A 129 -16.32 -12.69 -1.97
N PRO A 130 -16.57 -13.36 -0.83
CA PRO A 130 -17.70 -14.28 -0.71
C PRO A 130 -19.02 -13.54 -0.70
N GLU A 131 -20.02 -14.11 -1.35
CA GLU A 131 -21.36 -13.56 -1.39
C GLU A 131 -22.42 -14.67 -1.34
N TRP A 132 -23.30 -14.58 -0.35
CA TRP A 132 -24.39 -15.54 -0.16
C TRP A 132 -25.46 -15.42 -1.26
N SER A 133 -25.91 -16.57 -1.77
CA SER A 133 -27.02 -16.62 -2.72
C SER A 133 -28.33 -16.17 -2.06
N PRO A 134 -29.24 -15.51 -2.78
CA PRO A 134 -30.52 -15.04 -2.23
C PRO A 134 -31.41 -16.16 -1.67
N ASP A 135 -31.27 -17.38 -2.19
CA ASP A 135 -32.04 -18.56 -1.74
C ASP A 135 -31.41 -19.30 -0.55
N GLY A 136 -30.21 -18.89 -0.16
CA GLY A 136 -29.54 -19.39 1.02
C GLY A 136 -28.78 -20.70 0.88
N LYS A 137 -28.51 -21.16 -0.35
CA LYS A 137 -27.96 -22.51 -0.60
C LYS A 137 -26.54 -22.53 -1.11
N ALA A 138 -26.01 -21.39 -1.51
CA ALA A 138 -24.71 -21.28 -2.14
C ALA A 138 -23.98 -20.00 -1.74
N ILE A 139 -22.68 -19.99 -1.97
CA ILE A 139 -21.82 -18.81 -1.84
C ILE A 139 -21.03 -18.64 -3.13
N ALA A 140 -21.15 -17.49 -3.78
CA ALA A 140 -20.28 -17.08 -4.87
C ALA A 140 -18.99 -16.49 -4.32
N TYR A 141 -17.87 -16.66 -5.03
CA TYR A 141 -16.58 -16.13 -4.61
C TYR A 141 -15.61 -16.01 -5.79
N SER A 142 -14.57 -15.21 -5.61
CA SER A 142 -13.45 -15.07 -6.56
C SER A 142 -12.36 -16.07 -6.18
N ALA A 143 -11.86 -16.83 -7.15
CA ALA A 143 -10.83 -17.83 -6.93
C ALA A 143 -9.62 -17.64 -7.82
N THR A 144 -8.48 -17.34 -7.22
CA THR A 144 -7.19 -17.37 -7.90
C THR A 144 -6.65 -18.79 -7.88
N ARG A 145 -6.51 -19.40 -9.05
CA ARG A 145 -5.90 -20.72 -9.24
C ARG A 145 -4.89 -20.63 -10.36
N LYS A 146 -3.65 -21.06 -10.12
CA LYS A 146 -2.55 -21.04 -11.11
C LYS A 146 -2.33 -19.65 -11.74
N GLY A 147 -2.48 -18.59 -10.94
CA GLY A 147 -2.28 -17.20 -11.37
C GLY A 147 -3.44 -16.57 -12.15
N VAL A 148 -4.58 -17.24 -12.27
CA VAL A 148 -5.78 -16.70 -12.91
C VAL A 148 -6.89 -16.59 -11.87
N GLU A 149 -7.48 -15.40 -11.74
CA GLU A 149 -8.64 -15.14 -10.88
C GLU A 149 -9.93 -15.32 -11.69
N GLU A 150 -10.80 -16.22 -11.26
CA GLU A 150 -12.06 -16.57 -11.92
C GLU A 150 -13.23 -16.63 -10.91
N ILE A 151 -14.46 -16.52 -11.38
CA ILE A 151 -15.66 -16.57 -10.55
C ILE A 151 -16.20 -17.99 -10.43
N TYR A 152 -16.47 -18.38 -9.19
CA TYR A 152 -17.11 -19.65 -8.84
C TYR A 152 -18.28 -19.41 -7.89
N TRP A 153 -19.11 -20.42 -7.73
CA TRP A 153 -19.96 -20.55 -6.57
C TRP A 153 -20.00 -21.99 -6.06
N LEU A 154 -20.16 -22.11 -4.74
CA LEU A 154 -20.12 -23.35 -3.99
C LEU A 154 -21.48 -23.60 -3.35
N GLU A 155 -22.12 -24.72 -3.65
CA GLU A 155 -23.25 -25.24 -2.87
C GLU A 155 -22.78 -25.60 -1.47
N LEU A 156 -23.58 -25.31 -0.43
CA LEU A 156 -23.23 -25.69 0.94
C LEU A 156 -23.12 -27.22 1.14
N GLY A 157 -23.62 -28.01 0.17
CA GLY A 157 -23.44 -29.46 0.06
C GLY A 157 -22.10 -29.90 -0.56
N GLY A 158 -21.27 -28.97 -1.05
CA GLY A 158 -19.90 -29.20 -1.50
C GLY A 158 -19.69 -29.22 -3.02
N GLN A 159 -20.75 -29.07 -3.83
CA GLN A 159 -20.60 -28.98 -5.28
C GLN A 159 -20.21 -27.56 -5.69
N GLU A 160 -19.11 -27.43 -6.42
CA GLU A 160 -18.63 -26.16 -6.96
C GLU A 160 -18.96 -26.03 -8.45
N HIS A 161 -19.25 -24.81 -8.88
CA HIS A 161 -19.59 -24.47 -10.25
C HIS A 161 -18.79 -23.24 -10.70
N GLN A 162 -18.22 -23.30 -11.90
CA GLN A 162 -17.43 -22.22 -12.49
C GLN A 162 -18.29 -21.33 -13.38
N VAL A 163 -18.15 -20.01 -13.22
CA VAL A 163 -18.95 -19.01 -13.94
C VAL A 163 -18.13 -18.30 -15.01
N SER A 164 -16.95 -17.77 -14.66
CA SER A 164 -16.02 -17.20 -15.63
C SER A 164 -14.92 -18.20 -15.98
N LYS A 165 -14.43 -18.15 -17.23
CA LYS A 165 -13.43 -19.07 -17.75
C LYS A 165 -12.40 -18.31 -18.56
N TRP A 166 -11.11 -18.61 -18.34
CA TRP A 166 -10.02 -18.12 -19.18
C TRP A 166 -10.37 -18.26 -20.68
N PRO A 167 -10.22 -17.20 -21.49
CA PRO A 167 -9.44 -16.00 -21.21
C PRO A 167 -10.15 -14.87 -20.44
N LEU A 168 -11.39 -15.06 -19.98
CA LEU A 168 -12.09 -14.08 -19.14
C LEU A 168 -11.76 -14.28 -17.66
N LYS A 169 -10.96 -13.36 -17.11
CA LYS A 169 -10.71 -13.23 -15.67
C LYS A 169 -11.94 -12.62 -14.98
N GLY A 170 -12.13 -12.87 -13.69
CA GLY A 170 -13.25 -12.30 -12.96
C GLY A 170 -13.04 -12.23 -11.46
N ARG A 171 -13.57 -11.16 -10.84
CA ARG A 171 -13.56 -10.91 -9.39
C ARG A 171 -14.79 -10.13 -8.91
N TYR A 172 -14.99 -10.07 -7.60
CA TYR A 172 -16.11 -9.36 -6.95
C TYR A 172 -17.49 -9.81 -7.47
N PRO A 173 -17.88 -11.08 -7.27
CA PRO A 173 -19.20 -11.54 -7.69
C PRO A 173 -20.32 -10.84 -6.92
N ALA A 174 -21.44 -10.59 -7.62
CA ALA A 174 -22.70 -10.13 -7.03
C ALA A 174 -23.89 -10.91 -7.62
N TRP A 175 -24.72 -11.54 -6.79
CA TRP A 175 -25.91 -12.28 -7.18
C TRP A 175 -27.00 -11.33 -7.63
N SER A 176 -27.66 -11.65 -8.75
CA SER A 176 -28.92 -10.99 -9.07
C SER A 176 -29.96 -11.28 -7.97
N PRO A 177 -30.91 -10.36 -7.70
CA PRO A 177 -31.91 -10.56 -6.64
C PRO A 177 -32.74 -11.85 -6.75
N ASP A 178 -32.90 -12.39 -7.96
CA ASP A 178 -33.59 -13.66 -8.25
C ASP A 178 -32.70 -14.91 -8.15
N GLY A 179 -31.39 -14.74 -7.88
CA GLY A 179 -30.39 -15.80 -7.77
C GLY A 179 -30.11 -16.57 -9.08
N GLN A 180 -30.55 -16.06 -10.23
CA GLN A 180 -30.34 -16.74 -11.52
C GLN A 180 -29.05 -16.34 -12.23
N ARG A 181 -28.50 -15.17 -11.89
CA ARG A 181 -27.34 -14.58 -12.56
C ARG A 181 -26.32 -14.07 -11.54
N LEU A 182 -25.10 -13.89 -12.01
CA LEU A 182 -24.00 -13.26 -11.30
C LEU A 182 -23.46 -12.10 -12.15
N ALA A 183 -23.31 -10.94 -11.52
CA ALA A 183 -22.46 -9.87 -12.02
C ALA A 183 -21.06 -10.03 -11.45
N PHE A 184 -20.04 -9.58 -12.18
CA PHE A 184 -18.66 -9.54 -11.70
C PHE A 184 -17.84 -8.51 -12.48
N ALA A 185 -16.78 -8.01 -11.86
CA ALA A 185 -15.75 -7.26 -12.56
C ALA A 185 -14.86 -8.25 -13.31
N GLY A 186 -14.56 -8.01 -14.58
CA GLY A 186 -13.76 -8.93 -15.39
C GLY A 186 -12.81 -8.24 -16.35
N TRP A 187 -11.89 -9.03 -16.91
CA TRP A 187 -10.95 -8.62 -17.96
C TRP A 187 -10.95 -9.66 -19.07
N ASP A 188 -11.11 -9.21 -20.30
CA ASP A 188 -11.03 -10.06 -21.48
C ASP A 188 -9.58 -10.41 -21.85
N GLU A 189 -9.39 -11.09 -22.98
CA GLU A 189 -8.06 -11.50 -23.47
C GLU A 189 -7.13 -10.34 -23.84
N ASP A 190 -7.69 -9.13 -24.03
CA ASP A 190 -6.97 -7.89 -24.28
C ASP A 190 -6.75 -7.08 -22.98
N ASP A 191 -7.04 -7.67 -21.81
CA ASP A 191 -7.02 -7.02 -20.49
C ASP A 191 -7.93 -5.78 -20.39
N LYS A 192 -9.03 -5.72 -21.16
CA LYS A 192 -10.01 -4.62 -21.04
C LYS A 192 -10.92 -4.84 -19.83
N PRO A 193 -10.92 -3.92 -18.83
CA PRO A 193 -11.76 -4.06 -17.65
C PRO A 193 -13.23 -3.83 -18.00
N GLY A 194 -14.14 -4.47 -17.25
CA GLY A 194 -15.56 -4.17 -17.35
C GLY A 194 -16.43 -4.91 -16.36
N ILE A 195 -17.74 -4.69 -16.49
CA ILE A 195 -18.76 -5.43 -15.73
C ILE A 195 -19.41 -6.44 -16.65
N TYR A 196 -19.39 -7.70 -16.22
CA TYR A 196 -19.99 -8.83 -16.92
C TYR A 196 -21.17 -9.34 -16.12
N VAL A 197 -22.15 -9.89 -16.82
CA VAL A 197 -23.26 -10.64 -16.23
C VAL A 197 -23.33 -12.00 -16.91
N ALA A 198 -23.43 -13.06 -16.13
CA ALA A 198 -23.59 -14.43 -16.62
C ALA A 198 -24.74 -15.13 -15.91
N ASN A 199 -25.32 -16.15 -16.54
CA ASN A 199 -26.16 -17.09 -15.81
C ASN A 199 -25.31 -17.83 -14.77
N LYS A 200 -25.94 -18.29 -13.69
CA LYS A 200 -25.23 -18.99 -12.62
C LYS A 200 -24.47 -20.24 -13.08
N ASP A 201 -24.88 -20.87 -14.19
CA ASP A 201 -24.18 -22.02 -14.77
C ASP A 201 -22.98 -21.64 -15.66
N GLY A 202 -22.65 -20.34 -15.74
CA GLY A 202 -21.59 -19.79 -16.59
C GLY A 202 -21.99 -19.65 -18.07
N SER A 203 -23.26 -19.89 -18.42
CA SER A 203 -23.78 -19.61 -19.76
C SER A 203 -24.17 -18.13 -19.93
N ASP A 204 -24.35 -17.70 -21.18
CA ASP A 204 -24.84 -16.34 -21.51
C ASP A 204 -24.03 -15.22 -20.85
N VAL A 205 -22.70 -15.36 -20.86
CA VAL A 205 -21.78 -14.31 -20.38
C VAL A 205 -21.88 -13.10 -21.30
N ARG A 206 -22.31 -11.97 -20.75
CA ARG A 206 -22.49 -10.71 -21.47
C ARG A 206 -21.61 -9.64 -20.86
N TRP A 207 -20.86 -8.93 -21.71
CA TRP A 207 -20.18 -7.71 -21.33
C TRP A 207 -21.21 -6.57 -21.27
N LEU A 208 -21.61 -6.19 -20.06
CA LEU A 208 -22.68 -5.22 -19.86
C LEU A 208 -22.14 -3.79 -19.98
N TRP A 209 -20.89 -3.57 -19.59
CA TRP A 209 -20.25 -2.26 -19.63
C TRP A 209 -18.72 -2.34 -19.67
N GLU A 210 -18.11 -1.52 -20.54
CA GLU A 210 -16.65 -1.34 -20.65
C GLU A 210 -16.15 -0.32 -19.62
N GLY A 211 -15.21 -0.78 -18.78
CA GLY A 211 -14.55 0.01 -17.76
C GLY A 211 -13.48 0.93 -18.33
N ARG A 212 -13.26 2.06 -17.65
CA ARG A 212 -12.19 3.02 -17.99
C ARG A 212 -11.05 3.02 -16.98
N ALA A 213 -11.22 2.30 -15.88
CA ALA A 213 -10.26 2.10 -14.81
C ALA A 213 -10.59 0.80 -14.06
N PRO A 214 -9.68 0.28 -13.21
CA PRO A 214 -9.94 -0.92 -12.42
C PRO A 214 -11.15 -0.75 -11.49
N ILE A 215 -12.06 -1.73 -11.53
CA ILE A 215 -13.20 -1.85 -10.61
C ILE A 215 -12.71 -2.53 -9.33
N ARG A 216 -13.09 -2.01 -8.15
CA ARG A 216 -12.56 -2.46 -6.85
C ARG A 216 -13.56 -3.14 -5.92
N SER A 217 -14.83 -3.04 -6.22
CA SER A 217 -15.89 -3.75 -5.50
C SER A 217 -17.18 -3.69 -6.32
N LEU A 218 -18.09 -4.61 -6.02
CA LEU A 218 -19.33 -4.77 -6.75
C LEU A 218 -20.42 -5.31 -5.81
N ALA A 219 -21.63 -4.77 -5.93
CA ALA A 219 -22.83 -5.28 -5.26
C ALA A 219 -24.05 -5.11 -6.17
N TRP A 220 -25.00 -6.03 -6.13
CA TRP A 220 -26.20 -5.97 -6.96
C TRP A 220 -27.44 -5.81 -6.09
N ALA A 221 -28.11 -4.67 -6.22
CA ALA A 221 -29.34 -4.38 -5.52
C ALA A 221 -30.40 -3.80 -6.48
N GLY A 222 -31.59 -4.40 -6.48
CA GLY A 222 -32.65 -4.02 -7.42
C GLY A 222 -32.21 -4.10 -8.89
N ASP A 223 -32.35 -3.00 -9.62
CA ASP A 223 -31.93 -2.85 -11.01
C ASP A 223 -30.51 -2.27 -11.18
N CYS A 224 -29.79 -2.09 -10.07
CA CYS A 224 -28.50 -1.43 -9.99
C CYS A 224 -27.38 -2.43 -9.64
N ILE A 225 -26.36 -2.49 -10.49
CA ILE A 225 -25.04 -3.00 -10.09
C ILE A 225 -24.25 -1.80 -9.57
N MET A 226 -24.08 -1.74 -8.26
CA MET A 226 -23.23 -0.76 -7.60
C MET A 226 -21.77 -1.20 -7.72
N PHE A 227 -20.86 -0.29 -8.03
CA PHE A 227 -19.44 -0.59 -8.12
C PHE A 227 -18.60 0.64 -7.84
N SER A 228 -17.38 0.44 -7.33
CA SER A 228 -16.41 1.51 -7.15
C SER A 228 -15.33 1.48 -8.24
N MET A 229 -14.88 2.67 -8.61
CA MET A 229 -13.81 2.86 -9.60
C MET A 229 -13.13 4.21 -9.34
N ALA A 230 -11.89 4.37 -9.80
CA ALA A 230 -11.23 5.68 -9.76
C ALA A 230 -12.08 6.73 -10.50
N GLY A 231 -12.38 7.83 -9.80
CA GLY A 231 -13.23 8.93 -10.22
C GLY A 231 -12.47 10.25 -10.35
N VAL A 232 -13.19 11.38 -10.31
CA VAL A 232 -12.60 12.72 -10.54
C VAL A 232 -11.80 13.23 -9.33
N THR A 233 -12.27 12.93 -8.12
CA THR A 233 -11.73 13.47 -6.86
C THR A 233 -11.15 12.39 -5.94
N GLY A 234 -11.14 11.13 -6.37
CA GLY A 234 -10.77 9.99 -5.54
C GLY A 234 -11.30 8.68 -6.12
N PHE A 235 -11.84 7.81 -5.27
CA PHE A 235 -12.67 6.69 -5.72
C PHE A 235 -14.14 7.08 -5.56
N ASP A 236 -14.90 6.86 -6.63
CA ASP A 236 -16.32 7.16 -6.71
C ASP A 236 -17.10 5.85 -6.77
N ILE A 237 -18.37 5.91 -6.35
CA ILE A 237 -19.31 4.79 -6.45
C ILE A 237 -20.30 5.10 -7.57
N TYR A 238 -20.55 4.11 -8.40
CA TYR A 238 -21.42 4.20 -9.57
C TYR A 238 -22.54 3.17 -9.49
N CYS A 239 -23.62 3.44 -10.22
CA CYS A 239 -24.71 2.52 -10.49
C CYS A 239 -24.76 2.22 -11.99
N LEU A 240 -24.56 0.96 -12.36
CA LEU A 240 -24.88 0.45 -13.69
C LEU A 240 -26.31 -0.10 -13.68
N ASN A 241 -27.22 0.58 -14.37
CA ASN A 241 -28.57 0.09 -14.54
C ASN A 241 -28.59 -1.12 -15.49
N VAL A 242 -29.03 -2.28 -15.00
CA VAL A 242 -28.89 -3.55 -15.73
C VAL A 242 -29.81 -3.63 -16.94
N ALA A 243 -30.97 -2.96 -16.90
CA ALA A 243 -31.92 -2.96 -18.01
C ALA A 243 -31.53 -1.94 -19.10
N ALA A 244 -31.06 -0.76 -18.69
CA ALA A 244 -30.73 0.33 -19.60
C ALA A 244 -29.28 0.30 -20.12
N GLY A 245 -28.37 -0.38 -19.42
CA GLY A 245 -26.93 -0.36 -19.73
C GLY A 245 -26.26 0.99 -19.46
N THR A 246 -26.90 1.87 -18.67
CA THR A 246 -26.41 3.22 -18.38
C THR A 246 -25.74 3.28 -17.02
N VAL A 247 -24.58 3.95 -16.96
CA VAL A 247 -23.87 4.21 -15.71
C VAL A 247 -24.18 5.61 -15.20
N THR A 248 -24.47 5.72 -13.90
CA THR A 248 -24.66 6.99 -13.19
C THR A 248 -23.78 7.02 -11.94
N THR A 249 -23.29 8.20 -11.56
CA THR A 249 -22.54 8.37 -10.32
C THR A 249 -23.49 8.36 -9.13
N LEU A 250 -23.23 7.51 -8.13
CA LEU A 250 -23.96 7.45 -6.87
C LEU A 250 -23.27 8.23 -5.77
N VAL A 251 -21.97 8.05 -5.59
CA VAL A 251 -21.19 8.79 -4.60
C VAL A 251 -20.01 9.41 -5.31
N SER A 252 -19.84 10.71 -5.13
CA SER A 252 -18.66 11.45 -5.58
C SER A 252 -18.23 12.42 -4.51
N GLY A 253 -16.97 12.83 -4.55
CA GLY A 253 -16.40 13.76 -3.58
C GLY A 253 -15.02 13.33 -3.11
N PRO A 254 -14.43 14.05 -2.15
CA PRO A 254 -13.15 13.63 -1.56
C PRO A 254 -13.32 12.29 -0.86
N GLY A 255 -12.20 11.57 -0.75
CA GLY A 255 -12.12 10.27 -0.07
C GLY A 255 -12.04 9.05 -1.00
N TRP A 256 -11.82 7.89 -0.39
CA TRP A 256 -11.77 6.55 -0.97
C TRP A 256 -13.13 5.91 -0.80
N ASN A 257 -14.10 6.27 -1.64
CA ASN A 257 -15.43 5.69 -1.56
C ASN A 257 -15.42 4.30 -2.22
N ASP A 258 -15.52 3.25 -1.42
CA ASP A 258 -15.40 1.86 -1.88
C ASP A 258 -16.38 0.93 -1.14
N CYS A 259 -16.42 -0.33 -1.56
CA CYS A 259 -17.23 -1.40 -1.00
C CYS A 259 -18.71 -1.03 -0.82
N PRO A 260 -19.42 -0.57 -1.88
CA PRO A 260 -20.82 -0.24 -1.76
C PRO A 260 -21.65 -1.50 -1.48
N THR A 261 -22.67 -1.38 -0.63
CA THR A 261 -23.64 -2.45 -0.40
C THR A 261 -25.04 -1.89 -0.19
N ALA A 262 -26.05 -2.61 -0.68
CA ALA A 262 -27.45 -2.28 -0.50
C ALA A 262 -28.29 -3.57 -0.55
N ARG A 263 -29.47 -3.56 0.06
CA ARG A 263 -30.44 -4.67 -0.03
C ARG A 263 -31.84 -4.15 -0.24
N GLY A 264 -32.60 -4.83 -1.09
CA GLY A 264 -34.01 -4.54 -1.37
C GLY A 264 -34.27 -4.08 -2.80
N GLU A 265 -35.53 -3.74 -3.07
CA GLU A 265 -35.96 -3.15 -4.34
C GLU A 265 -35.91 -1.62 -4.27
N GLY A 266 -35.53 -0.98 -5.37
CA GLY A 266 -35.47 0.47 -5.47
C GLY A 266 -34.23 0.94 -6.22
N THR A 267 -34.02 2.26 -6.20
CA THR A 267 -32.86 2.89 -6.84
C THR A 267 -32.10 3.71 -5.80
N PRO A 268 -30.78 3.51 -5.64
CA PRO A 268 -29.95 4.32 -4.75
C PRO A 268 -29.98 5.81 -5.13
N HIS A 269 -29.98 6.68 -4.12
CA HIS A 269 -29.91 8.13 -4.34
C HIS A 269 -28.47 8.60 -4.57
N PRO A 270 -28.20 9.40 -5.62
CA PRO A 270 -26.91 10.06 -5.78
C PRO A 270 -26.65 11.09 -4.68
N VAL A 271 -25.43 11.11 -4.17
CA VAL A 271 -24.93 12.08 -3.20
C VAL A 271 -23.56 12.61 -3.64
N VAL A 272 -23.30 13.87 -3.31
CA VAL A 272 -21.97 14.50 -3.46
C VAL A 272 -21.47 14.80 -2.06
N LEU A 273 -20.40 14.11 -1.66
CA LEU A 273 -19.76 14.28 -0.38
C LEU A 273 -19.00 15.61 -0.34
N GLN A 274 -19.12 16.28 0.79
CA GLN A 274 -18.33 17.47 1.11
C GLN A 274 -17.32 17.07 2.18
N GLY A 275 -16.04 17.07 1.84
CA GLY A 275 -14.96 16.94 2.82
C GLY A 275 -14.49 18.30 3.30
N LYS A 276 -13.65 18.32 4.34
CA LYS A 276 -12.78 19.48 4.55
C LYS A 276 -11.99 19.68 3.26
N GLU A 277 -12.02 20.88 2.68
CA GLU A 277 -11.14 21.18 1.55
C GLU A 277 -9.73 20.78 1.95
N ALA A 278 -9.12 19.83 1.21
CA ALA A 278 -7.68 19.69 1.24
C ALA A 278 -7.13 21.09 0.99
N SER A 279 -6.35 21.60 1.95
CA SER A 279 -5.85 22.96 1.85
C SER A 279 -5.23 23.13 0.46
N SER A 280 -5.48 24.27 -0.18
CA SER A 280 -4.98 24.61 -1.51
C SER A 280 -3.44 24.76 -1.56
N ALA A 281 -2.69 24.04 -0.72
CA ALA A 281 -1.26 23.93 -0.80
C ALA A 281 -0.91 23.34 -2.18
N SER A 282 -0.40 24.22 -3.03
CA SER A 282 0.04 23.94 -4.38
C SER A 282 1.37 23.17 -4.38
N SER A 283 1.55 22.18 -3.49
CA SER A 283 2.70 21.28 -3.56
C SER A 283 2.48 20.33 -4.72
N LEU A 284 3.47 20.25 -5.62
CA LEU A 284 3.56 19.08 -6.48
C LEU A 284 3.67 17.86 -5.57
N PRO A 285 2.95 16.75 -5.86
CA PRO A 285 3.12 15.53 -5.09
C PRO A 285 4.60 15.10 -5.14
N PRO A 286 5.08 14.37 -4.11
CA PRO A 286 6.43 13.82 -4.13
C PRO A 286 6.67 13.03 -5.42
N VAL A 287 7.89 13.11 -5.95
CA VAL A 287 8.27 12.20 -7.03
C VAL A 287 8.35 10.78 -6.49
N THR A 288 7.82 9.82 -7.25
CA THR A 288 7.77 8.43 -6.80
C THR A 288 8.88 7.60 -7.44
N GLY A 289 9.50 6.77 -6.62
CA GLY A 289 10.53 5.82 -7.02
C GLY A 289 10.27 4.40 -6.53
N VAL A 290 10.98 3.43 -7.12
CA VAL A 290 10.93 2.03 -6.69
C VAL A 290 12.36 1.50 -6.51
N ASN A 291 12.58 0.77 -5.41
CA ASN A 291 13.76 -0.07 -5.26
C ASN A 291 13.59 -1.32 -6.12
N ILE A 292 14.44 -1.48 -7.14
CA ILE A 292 14.32 -2.59 -8.09
C ILE A 292 15.48 -3.59 -7.92
N ALA A 293 15.15 -4.85 -7.69
CA ALA A 293 16.13 -5.93 -7.61
C ALA A 293 16.34 -6.60 -8.98
N ASP A 294 15.24 -6.86 -9.71
CA ASP A 294 15.27 -7.43 -11.06
C ASP A 294 15.12 -6.34 -12.12
N LEU A 295 16.21 -6.03 -12.83
CA LEU A 295 16.22 -4.99 -13.87
C LEU A 295 15.33 -5.33 -15.07
N SER A 296 14.89 -6.58 -15.23
CA SER A 296 13.94 -6.96 -16.29
C SER A 296 12.56 -6.35 -16.08
N ASP A 297 12.20 -5.95 -14.86
CA ASP A 297 10.93 -5.30 -14.51
C ASP A 297 10.97 -3.77 -14.63
N ALA A 298 12.10 -3.18 -15.05
CA ALA A 298 12.25 -1.72 -15.12
C ALA A 298 11.22 -1.06 -16.07
N TYR A 299 10.68 -1.77 -17.05
CA TYR A 299 9.62 -1.25 -17.93
C TYR A 299 8.24 -1.19 -17.24
N LEU A 300 7.98 -2.08 -16.27
CA LEU A 300 6.75 -2.06 -15.47
C LEU A 300 6.71 -0.83 -14.58
N VAL A 301 7.86 -0.47 -13.97
CA VAL A 301 8.00 0.72 -13.10
C VAL A 301 7.52 1.99 -13.82
N HIS A 302 7.97 2.20 -15.06
CA HIS A 302 7.50 3.34 -15.85
C HIS A 302 6.01 3.25 -16.21
N SER A 303 5.55 2.06 -16.61
CA SER A 303 4.14 1.83 -16.97
C SER A 303 3.18 2.05 -15.79
N LEU A 304 3.65 1.84 -14.56
CA LEU A 304 2.92 2.11 -13.32
C LEU A 304 2.94 3.60 -12.91
N GLY A 305 3.60 4.46 -13.70
CA GLY A 305 3.65 5.91 -13.49
C GLY A 305 4.82 6.40 -12.62
N PHE A 306 5.73 5.53 -12.20
CA PHE A 306 6.93 5.93 -11.45
C PHE A 306 7.96 6.59 -12.37
N GLY A 307 8.65 7.61 -11.84
CA GLY A 307 9.66 8.37 -12.58
C GLY A 307 11.10 8.02 -12.21
N TRP A 308 11.31 7.28 -11.13
CA TRP A 308 12.62 6.99 -10.56
C TRP A 308 12.80 5.50 -10.26
N LEU A 309 14.03 5.02 -10.38
CA LEU A 309 14.48 3.83 -9.67
C LEU A 309 15.57 4.19 -8.67
N LYS A 310 15.57 3.46 -7.55
CA LYS A 310 16.70 3.39 -6.63
C LYS A 310 17.42 2.05 -6.83
N ASN A 311 18.75 2.09 -6.83
CA ASN A 311 19.56 0.88 -6.89
C ASN A 311 20.88 1.03 -6.13
N TYR A 312 21.51 -0.10 -5.88
CA TYR A 312 22.64 -0.25 -5.02
C TYR A 312 23.97 -0.28 -5.79
N LEU A 313 24.97 0.51 -5.35
CA LEU A 313 26.33 0.47 -5.87
C LEU A 313 27.31 0.19 -4.73
N SER A 314 27.81 -1.05 -4.68
CA SER A 314 28.87 -1.48 -3.77
C SER A 314 30.25 -1.01 -4.26
N TRP A 315 30.95 -0.16 -3.51
CA TRP A 315 32.33 0.22 -3.84
C TRP A 315 33.25 -1.01 -3.81
N ALA A 316 33.05 -1.93 -2.85
CA ALA A 316 33.79 -3.18 -2.80
C ALA A 316 33.62 -4.07 -4.05
N GLY A 317 32.41 -4.12 -4.62
CA GLY A 317 32.13 -4.85 -5.86
C GLY A 317 32.68 -4.14 -7.09
N VAL A 318 32.61 -2.82 -7.12
CA VAL A 318 33.05 -1.98 -8.24
C VAL A 318 34.57 -1.82 -8.28
N GLU A 319 35.26 -1.79 -7.15
CA GLU A 319 36.72 -1.62 -7.07
C GLU A 319 37.35 -2.69 -6.17
N PRO A 320 37.32 -3.98 -6.58
CA PRO A 320 37.81 -5.08 -5.75
C PRO A 320 39.32 -4.98 -5.47
N LYS A 321 40.06 -4.24 -6.29
CA LYS A 321 41.46 -3.85 -6.08
C LYS A 321 41.63 -2.38 -6.41
N GLU A 322 42.47 -1.67 -5.67
CA GLU A 322 42.71 -0.24 -5.89
C GLU A 322 43.06 0.06 -7.36
N GLY A 323 42.31 0.98 -7.97
CA GLY A 323 42.44 1.41 -9.35
C GLY A 323 41.91 0.43 -10.41
N GLN A 324 41.40 -0.74 -10.03
CA GLN A 324 40.86 -1.75 -10.96
C GLN A 324 39.34 -1.85 -10.82
N TYR A 325 38.64 -1.20 -11.76
CA TYR A 325 37.19 -1.08 -11.70
C TYR A 325 36.45 -2.16 -12.51
N ASN A 326 35.41 -2.73 -11.90
CA ASN A 326 34.37 -3.51 -12.55
C ASN A 326 33.05 -2.71 -12.56
N TRP A 327 32.71 -2.15 -13.71
CA TRP A 327 31.52 -1.30 -13.86
C TRP A 327 30.27 -2.05 -14.34
N GLN A 328 30.33 -3.37 -14.49
CA GLN A 328 29.29 -4.13 -15.19
C GLN A 328 27.90 -3.93 -14.59
N ASP A 329 27.75 -4.10 -13.27
CA ASP A 329 26.46 -4.01 -12.59
C ASP A 329 25.88 -2.59 -12.60
N PRO A 330 26.59 -1.54 -12.15
CA PRO A 330 26.05 -0.18 -12.20
C PRO A 330 25.84 0.33 -13.64
N ASP A 331 26.60 -0.16 -14.62
CA ASP A 331 26.30 0.12 -16.04
C ASP A 331 24.97 -0.49 -16.49
N ASN A 332 24.65 -1.71 -16.04
CA ASN A 332 23.41 -2.37 -16.39
C ASN A 332 22.21 -1.64 -15.80
N VAL A 333 22.31 -1.18 -14.55
CA VAL A 333 21.30 -0.34 -13.89
C VAL A 333 21.04 0.92 -14.72
N VAL A 334 22.08 1.69 -15.03
CA VAL A 334 21.95 2.95 -15.77
C VAL A 334 21.40 2.73 -17.18
N LYS A 335 21.78 1.63 -17.85
CA LYS A 335 21.23 1.26 -19.16
C LYS A 335 19.76 0.88 -19.09
N ALA A 336 19.35 0.10 -18.08
CA ALA A 336 17.95 -0.30 -17.89
C ALA A 336 17.07 0.92 -17.63
N ALA A 337 17.50 1.79 -16.71
CA ALA A 337 16.86 3.07 -16.41
C ALA A 337 16.64 3.93 -17.66
N ALA A 338 17.69 4.15 -18.44
CA ALA A 338 17.63 4.98 -19.64
C ALA A 338 16.70 4.41 -20.71
N ARG A 339 16.64 3.08 -20.87
CA ARG A 339 15.72 2.41 -21.81
C ARG A 339 14.27 2.54 -21.38
N SER A 340 14.01 2.59 -20.08
CA SER A 340 12.66 2.71 -19.50
C SER A 340 12.26 4.16 -19.22
N GLY A 341 13.09 5.15 -19.57
CA GLY A 341 12.77 6.57 -19.32
C GLY A 341 12.79 6.99 -17.85
N LEU A 342 13.49 6.23 -17.00
CA LEU A 342 13.54 6.46 -15.55
C LEU A 342 14.80 7.24 -15.14
N LYS A 343 14.66 8.06 -14.10
CA LYS A 343 15.79 8.67 -13.38
C LYS A 343 16.39 7.68 -12.39
N VAL A 344 17.67 7.83 -12.07
CA VAL A 344 18.39 6.91 -11.16
C VAL A 344 18.83 7.64 -9.90
N LEU A 345 18.49 7.06 -8.75
CA LEU A 345 19.14 7.27 -7.46
C LEU A 345 20.09 6.09 -7.19
N LEU A 346 21.40 6.34 -7.14
CA LEU A 346 22.40 5.31 -6.81
C LEU A 346 22.88 5.47 -5.37
N ARG A 347 22.69 4.44 -4.54
CA ARG A 347 23.24 4.38 -3.18
C ARG A 347 24.67 3.88 -3.21
N LEU A 348 25.62 4.73 -2.78
CA LEU A 348 27.04 4.40 -2.66
C LEU A 348 27.33 3.84 -1.26
N HIS A 349 27.83 2.62 -1.19
CA HIS A 349 28.14 1.94 0.07
C HIS A 349 29.36 1.01 -0.06
N ASP A 350 29.56 0.15 0.94
CA ASP A 350 30.49 -0.98 1.00
C ASP A 350 31.94 -0.64 0.72
N THR A 351 32.75 -0.53 1.75
CA THR A 351 34.17 -0.25 1.58
C THR A 351 34.93 -1.52 1.14
N PRO A 352 35.78 -1.49 0.10
CA PRO A 352 36.60 -2.63 -0.27
C PRO A 352 37.60 -2.98 0.83
N ALA A 353 38.00 -4.26 0.92
CA ALA A 353 38.90 -4.75 1.97
C ALA A 353 40.25 -4.00 2.04
N TRP A 354 40.73 -3.48 0.91
CA TRP A 354 41.98 -2.71 0.85
C TRP A 354 41.85 -1.26 1.34
N ALA A 355 40.63 -0.73 1.53
CA ALA A 355 40.35 0.64 1.97
C ALA A 355 39.76 0.75 3.39
N ARG A 356 39.58 -0.36 4.10
CA ARG A 356 39.07 -0.42 5.49
C ARG A 356 40.03 -1.17 6.42
N PRO A 357 39.90 -1.05 7.75
CA PRO A 357 40.73 -1.80 8.69
C PRO A 357 40.66 -3.31 8.45
N ALA A 358 41.80 -3.99 8.53
CA ALA A 358 41.87 -5.44 8.32
C ALA A 358 40.94 -6.18 9.31
N GLY A 359 40.19 -7.15 8.81
CA GLY A 359 39.25 -7.95 9.61
C GLY A 359 37.91 -7.27 9.93
N SER A 360 37.67 -6.03 9.49
CA SER A 360 36.36 -5.37 9.63
C SER A 360 35.32 -5.92 8.63
N THR A 361 34.04 -5.58 8.83
CA THR A 361 32.94 -5.90 7.88
C THR A 361 32.91 -4.92 6.70
N VAL A 362 32.20 -5.28 5.62
CA VAL A 362 32.16 -4.46 4.38
C VAL A 362 31.51 -3.10 4.58
N THR A 363 30.61 -3.01 5.55
CA THR A 363 29.93 -1.79 5.99
C THR A 363 30.84 -0.83 6.77
N MET A 364 32.04 -1.26 7.18
CA MET A 364 32.99 -0.39 7.87
C MET A 364 33.37 0.80 6.98
N PRO A 365 33.29 2.05 7.48
CA PRO A 365 33.73 3.22 6.72
C PRO A 365 35.20 3.14 6.29
N PRO A 366 35.59 3.86 5.22
CA PRO A 366 36.97 3.90 4.76
C PRO A 366 37.92 4.48 5.81
N SER A 367 39.12 3.88 5.89
CA SER A 367 40.21 4.35 6.76
C SER A 367 40.76 5.71 6.32
N ASP A 368 40.62 6.06 5.04
CA ASP A 368 41.13 7.28 4.44
C ASP A 368 40.07 7.93 3.52
N LEU A 369 39.66 9.14 3.87
CA LEU A 369 38.65 9.88 3.11
C LEU A 369 39.16 10.34 1.74
N GLY A 370 40.47 10.54 1.56
CA GLY A 370 41.04 10.88 0.25
C GLY A 370 40.90 9.73 -0.75
N THR A 371 40.96 8.50 -0.27
CA THR A 371 40.72 7.28 -1.06
C THR A 371 39.27 7.15 -1.45
N TYR A 372 38.34 7.41 -0.51
CA TYR A 372 36.92 7.49 -0.83
C TYR A 372 36.60 8.59 -1.84
N GLU A 373 37.24 9.77 -1.72
CA GLU A 373 37.08 10.87 -2.69
C GLU A 373 37.44 10.44 -4.12
N ARG A 374 38.56 9.71 -4.29
CA ARG A 374 38.99 9.20 -5.61
C ARG A 374 37.92 8.30 -6.23
N PHE A 375 37.34 7.41 -5.42
CA PHE A 375 36.25 6.54 -5.85
C PHE A 375 35.00 7.33 -6.24
N VAL A 376 34.53 8.26 -5.39
CA VAL A 376 33.34 9.07 -5.67
C VAL A 376 33.53 9.89 -6.96
N ARG A 377 34.72 10.44 -7.19
CA ARG A 377 35.05 11.13 -8.45
C ARG A 377 35.01 10.19 -9.65
N ALA A 378 35.50 8.96 -9.52
CA ALA A 378 35.44 7.97 -10.60
C ALA A 378 33.99 7.63 -10.98
N VAL A 379 33.12 7.41 -9.99
CA VAL A 379 31.68 7.17 -10.16
C VAL A 379 31.03 8.38 -10.85
N ALA A 380 31.23 9.58 -10.32
CA ALA A 380 30.64 10.81 -10.83
C ALA A 380 31.06 11.10 -12.28
N ARG A 381 32.34 10.95 -12.62
CA ARG A 381 32.84 11.12 -14.00
C ARG A 381 32.21 10.13 -14.97
N ARG A 382 32.06 8.87 -14.55
CA ARG A 382 31.51 7.81 -15.40
C ARG A 382 30.04 8.04 -15.74
N TYR A 383 29.27 8.46 -14.73
CA TYR A 383 27.82 8.55 -14.82
C TYR A 383 27.30 9.99 -14.94
N ARG A 384 28.20 10.95 -15.21
CA ARG A 384 27.85 12.35 -15.40
C ARG A 384 26.68 12.52 -16.36
N GLY A 385 25.62 13.17 -15.89
CA GLY A 385 24.39 13.42 -16.65
C GLY A 385 23.53 12.18 -16.95
N LYS A 386 23.86 11.02 -16.38
CA LYS A 386 23.09 9.77 -16.53
C LYS A 386 22.46 9.30 -15.22
N VAL A 387 23.08 9.61 -14.08
CA VAL A 387 22.53 9.37 -12.75
C VAL A 387 22.05 10.71 -12.20
N ALA A 388 20.81 10.75 -11.76
CA ALA A 388 20.16 11.99 -11.35
C ALA A 388 20.47 12.33 -9.88
N ALA A 389 20.67 11.32 -9.04
CA ALA A 389 20.97 11.48 -7.63
C ALA A 389 21.87 10.38 -7.07
N TYR A 390 22.62 10.71 -6.02
CA TYR A 390 23.47 9.78 -5.29
C TYR A 390 23.16 9.81 -3.81
N GLU A 391 22.85 8.66 -3.22
CA GLU A 391 22.67 8.49 -1.77
C GLU A 391 23.99 8.03 -1.15
N ILE A 392 24.44 8.73 -0.10
CA ILE A 392 25.78 8.53 0.48
C ILE A 392 25.68 7.74 1.79
N GLY A 393 26.00 6.45 1.73
CA GLY A 393 25.87 5.53 2.86
C GLY A 393 24.51 4.85 2.92
N ASN A 394 24.28 4.09 3.99
CA ASN A 394 23.00 3.50 4.36
C ASN A 394 22.87 3.54 5.88
N GLU A 395 21.72 3.95 6.42
CA GLU A 395 21.35 3.90 7.86
C GLU A 395 22.53 4.10 8.81
N PRO A 396 23.27 5.24 8.71
CA PRO A 396 24.51 5.44 9.44
C PRO A 396 24.32 5.53 10.97
N ASN A 397 23.06 5.59 11.42
CA ASN A 397 22.65 5.54 12.81
C ASN A 397 22.49 4.10 13.35
N LEU A 398 22.78 3.06 12.56
CA LEU A 398 22.81 1.66 12.98
C LEU A 398 24.24 1.14 13.11
N THR A 399 24.53 0.34 14.14
CA THR A 399 25.88 -0.19 14.37
C THR A 399 26.32 -1.13 13.26
N TYR A 400 25.41 -1.93 12.71
CA TYR A 400 25.74 -2.92 11.69
C TYR A 400 26.15 -2.26 10.36
N GLU A 401 25.58 -1.10 10.03
CA GLU A 401 25.99 -0.26 8.89
C GLU A 401 27.26 0.54 9.18
N TRP A 402 27.73 0.52 10.42
CA TRP A 402 28.93 1.23 10.87
C TRP A 402 30.05 0.29 11.32
N GLY A 403 30.16 -0.87 10.65
CA GLY A 403 31.22 -1.85 10.93
C GLY A 403 31.07 -2.56 12.28
N GLY A 404 29.87 -2.62 12.84
CA GLY A 404 29.58 -3.11 14.19
C GLY A 404 29.97 -2.12 15.30
N ARG A 405 30.37 -0.89 14.96
CA ARG A 405 30.77 0.15 15.93
C ARG A 405 29.58 1.02 16.30
N ALA A 406 29.70 1.72 17.42
CA ALA A 406 28.77 2.79 17.76
C ALA A 406 28.68 3.82 16.61
N PRO A 407 27.47 4.21 16.19
CA PRO A 407 27.26 5.26 15.20
C PRO A 407 27.99 6.56 15.57
N ASP A 408 28.55 7.22 14.56
CA ASP A 408 29.33 8.46 14.73
C ASP A 408 28.85 9.51 13.71
N PRO A 409 27.94 10.42 14.11
CA PRO A 409 27.40 11.43 13.20
C PRO A 409 28.46 12.41 12.71
N ALA A 410 29.55 12.65 13.47
CA ALA A 410 30.63 13.54 13.04
C ALA A 410 31.50 12.88 11.97
N ALA A 411 31.87 11.60 12.15
CA ALA A 411 32.60 10.84 11.16
C ALA A 411 31.78 10.63 9.87
N TYR A 412 30.48 10.33 10.01
CA TYR A 412 29.57 10.26 8.87
C TYR A 412 29.48 11.60 8.13
N THR A 413 29.35 12.71 8.85
CA THR A 413 29.32 14.05 8.25
C THR A 413 30.62 14.36 7.50
N ALA A 414 31.79 13.96 8.00
CA ALA A 414 33.05 14.15 7.28
C ALA A 414 33.07 13.37 5.95
N LEU A 415 32.57 12.13 5.94
CA LEU A 415 32.44 11.30 4.74
C LEU A 415 31.46 11.91 3.73
N LEU A 416 30.27 12.35 4.19
CA LEU A 416 29.25 13.01 3.37
C LEU A 416 29.79 14.27 2.70
N ARG A 417 30.52 15.11 3.43
CA ARG A 417 31.12 16.35 2.90
C ARG A 417 32.13 16.10 1.79
N VAL A 418 32.91 15.04 1.91
CA VAL A 418 33.88 14.62 0.87
C VAL A 418 33.14 14.16 -0.37
N ALA A 419 32.12 13.30 -0.23
CA ALA A 419 31.32 12.85 -1.34
C ALA A 419 30.60 14.01 -2.05
N TYR A 420 29.95 14.90 -1.29
CA TYR A 420 29.25 16.06 -1.83
C TYR A 420 30.16 16.92 -2.70
N ARG A 421 31.34 17.30 -2.18
CA ARG A 421 32.31 18.12 -2.93
C ARG A 421 32.84 17.42 -4.17
N ALA A 422 33.11 16.12 -4.08
CA ALA A 422 33.56 15.33 -5.23
C ALA A 422 32.48 15.28 -6.32
N LEU A 423 31.23 14.98 -5.94
CA LEU A 423 30.10 14.91 -6.87
C LEU A 423 29.83 16.26 -7.53
N LYS A 424 29.70 17.34 -6.74
CA LYS A 424 29.46 18.68 -7.30
C LYS A 424 30.59 19.19 -8.19
N ALA A 425 31.82 18.72 -8.00
CA ALA A 425 32.94 19.09 -8.87
C ALA A 425 32.92 18.35 -10.23
N GLU A 426 32.50 17.09 -10.26
CA GLU A 426 32.52 16.26 -11.48
C GLU A 426 31.19 16.31 -12.24
N ASP A 427 30.07 16.33 -11.51
CA ASP A 427 28.70 16.46 -12.02
C ASP A 427 27.87 17.43 -11.15
N PRO A 428 27.95 18.75 -11.42
CA PRO A 428 27.19 19.76 -10.67
C PRO A 428 25.67 19.58 -10.72
N GLY A 429 25.14 18.87 -11.72
CA GLY A 429 23.70 18.64 -11.91
C GLY A 429 23.15 17.47 -11.10
N ALA A 430 24.01 16.58 -10.59
CA ALA A 430 23.58 15.46 -9.77
C ALA A 430 23.18 15.91 -8.36
N LEU A 431 22.07 15.38 -7.86
CA LEU A 431 21.63 15.57 -6.48
C LEU A 431 22.43 14.66 -5.54
N VAL A 432 22.66 15.10 -4.32
CA VAL A 432 23.34 14.35 -3.27
C VAL A 432 22.38 14.19 -2.09
N VAL A 433 21.99 12.97 -1.81
CA VAL A 433 21.12 12.61 -0.69
C VAL A 433 22.00 12.05 0.42
N SER A 434 21.75 12.43 1.68
CA SER A 434 22.37 11.71 2.80
C SER A 434 21.91 10.24 2.79
N GLY A 435 22.64 9.36 3.43
CA GLY A 435 22.20 8.00 3.70
C GLY A 435 20.91 8.06 4.51
N GLY A 436 19.93 7.24 4.10
CA GLY A 436 18.65 7.14 4.77
C GLY A 436 18.79 6.86 6.25
N LEU A 437 18.31 7.75 7.13
CA LEU A 437 18.30 7.45 8.57
C LEU A 437 17.24 6.39 8.87
N ALA A 438 17.63 5.31 9.53
CA ALA A 438 16.67 4.37 10.10
C ALA A 438 15.85 5.05 11.20
N THR A 439 14.55 4.83 11.26
CA THR A 439 13.69 5.39 12.31
C THR A 439 13.84 4.59 13.61
N THR A 440 14.67 5.07 14.53
CA THR A 440 15.10 4.32 15.72
C THR A 440 14.65 4.94 17.05
N GLY A 441 13.79 5.97 17.02
CA GLY A 441 13.31 6.63 18.23
C GLY A 441 14.47 7.25 19.04
N ASP A 442 14.55 6.90 20.31
CA ASP A 442 15.64 7.31 21.21
C ASP A 442 16.91 6.44 21.07
N GLY A 443 16.90 5.43 20.20
CA GLY A 443 17.98 4.47 19.99
C GLY A 443 17.81 3.20 20.84
N GLY A 444 18.86 2.36 20.88
CA GLY A 444 18.83 1.09 21.58
C GLY A 444 20.10 0.27 21.40
N GLU A 445 20.05 -1.01 21.74
CA GLU A 445 21.14 -1.93 21.43
C GLU A 445 21.32 -2.01 19.91
N GLY A 446 22.48 -1.56 19.42
CA GLY A 446 22.77 -1.56 17.99
C GLY A 446 22.31 -0.31 17.23
N ALA A 447 21.74 0.71 17.87
CA ALA A 447 21.26 1.91 17.19
C ALA A 447 21.43 3.20 18.01
N MET A 448 21.78 4.29 17.34
CA MET A 448 21.62 5.65 17.86
C MET A 448 20.26 6.20 17.43
N GLY A 449 19.59 6.93 18.32
CA GLY A 449 18.32 7.59 18.00
C GLY A 449 18.46 8.52 16.79
N ASP A 450 17.53 8.44 15.86
CA ASP A 450 17.57 9.11 14.55
C ASP A 450 17.65 10.64 14.68
N LEU A 451 16.85 11.23 15.55
CA LEU A 451 16.89 12.68 15.82
C LEU A 451 18.19 13.11 16.51
N ALA A 452 18.72 12.27 17.40
CA ALA A 452 20.01 12.56 18.05
C ALA A 452 21.16 12.48 17.05
N PHE A 453 21.13 11.51 16.14
CA PHE A 453 22.10 11.38 15.07
C PHE A 453 22.04 12.58 14.12
N LEU A 454 20.85 12.99 13.69
CA LEU A 454 20.64 14.16 12.83
C LEU A 454 21.12 15.46 13.48
N ARG A 455 20.81 15.70 14.77
CA ARG A 455 21.36 16.83 15.53
C ARG A 455 22.89 16.77 15.59
N GLY A 456 23.46 15.59 15.78
CA GLY A 456 24.91 15.36 15.73
C GLY A 456 25.52 15.70 14.37
N MET A 457 24.84 15.38 13.27
CA MET A 457 25.28 15.75 11.92
C MET A 457 25.33 17.27 11.75
N TYR A 458 24.28 17.98 12.17
CA TYR A 458 24.26 19.45 12.11
C TYR A 458 25.33 20.08 13.01
N ALA A 459 25.53 19.54 14.23
CA ALA A 459 26.61 19.98 15.11
C ALA A 459 28.01 19.77 14.49
N ALA A 460 28.18 18.74 13.66
CA ALA A 460 29.40 18.47 12.89
C ALA A 460 29.51 19.28 11.57
N GLY A 461 28.52 20.13 11.26
CA GLY A 461 28.53 21.01 10.10
C GLY A 461 28.05 20.35 8.81
N ALA A 462 27.01 19.51 8.87
CA ALA A 462 26.41 18.87 7.70
C ALA A 462 25.60 19.82 6.79
N ARG A 463 25.11 20.94 7.32
CA ARG A 463 24.29 21.91 6.57
C ARG A 463 24.97 22.36 5.27
N GLY A 464 24.26 22.24 4.15
CA GLY A 464 24.76 22.58 2.81
C GLY A 464 25.68 21.53 2.17
N PHE A 465 25.73 20.31 2.71
CA PHE A 465 26.48 19.18 2.14
C PHE A 465 25.61 17.98 1.76
N PHE A 466 24.31 18.23 1.58
CA PHE A 466 23.35 17.35 0.92
C PHE A 466 22.26 18.24 0.32
N ASP A 467 21.67 17.81 -0.79
CA ASP A 467 20.53 18.47 -1.44
C ASP A 467 19.18 17.91 -0.95
N ALA A 468 19.20 16.75 -0.28
CA ALA A 468 18.06 16.18 0.45
C ALA A 468 18.54 15.31 1.62
N LEU A 469 17.79 15.32 2.72
CA LEU A 469 17.99 14.35 3.80
C LEU A 469 17.34 13.02 3.38
N GLY A 470 18.10 11.94 3.35
CA GLY A 470 17.55 10.59 3.20
C GLY A 470 16.92 10.11 4.52
N SER A 471 15.80 9.40 4.44
CA SER A 471 15.14 8.77 5.58
C SER A 471 14.51 7.44 5.21
N HIS A 472 14.54 6.47 6.14
CA HIS A 472 13.94 5.15 6.00
C HIS A 472 12.81 4.93 7.04
N PRO A 473 11.64 5.56 6.85
CA PRO A 473 10.57 5.50 7.82
C PRO A 473 9.68 4.27 7.60
N TYR A 474 10.22 3.07 7.88
CA TYR A 474 9.46 1.83 7.77
C TYR A 474 8.24 1.83 8.71
N GLY A 475 7.04 1.69 8.11
CA GLY A 475 5.79 1.67 8.86
C GLY A 475 5.44 0.29 9.44
N TYR A 476 6.05 -0.77 8.93
CA TYR A 476 5.77 -2.16 9.32
C TYR A 476 4.28 -2.49 9.28
N GLY A 477 3.62 -2.58 10.44
CA GLY A 477 2.22 -2.99 10.59
C GLY A 477 1.34 -1.87 11.09
N LEU A 478 1.96 -0.72 11.33
CA LEU A 478 1.35 0.46 11.89
C LEU A 478 0.86 1.35 10.75
N PRO A 479 -0.27 2.04 10.94
CA PRO A 479 -0.67 3.12 10.05
C PRO A 479 0.45 4.14 9.83
N PRO A 480 0.54 4.80 8.65
CA PRO A 480 1.59 5.76 8.34
C PRO A 480 1.73 6.87 9.38
N PHE A 481 0.61 7.29 9.99
CA PHE A 481 0.57 8.39 10.96
C PHE A 481 0.38 7.94 12.40
N ALA A 482 0.57 6.65 12.68
CA ALA A 482 0.68 6.19 14.06
C ALA A 482 1.83 6.92 14.76
N SER A 483 1.66 7.24 16.04
CA SER A 483 2.72 7.79 16.87
C SER A 483 3.13 6.74 17.89
N GLN A 484 4.39 6.32 17.84
CA GLN A 484 4.95 5.35 18.78
C GLN A 484 6.15 5.93 19.53
N PRO A 485 6.32 5.63 20.83
CA PRO A 485 7.45 6.14 21.62
C PRO A 485 8.83 5.76 21.06
N TRP A 486 8.93 4.62 20.37
CA TRP A 486 10.16 4.12 19.73
C TRP A 486 10.32 4.58 18.27
N GLY A 487 9.43 5.43 17.75
CA GLY A 487 9.62 6.15 16.49
C GLY A 487 9.39 5.37 15.20
N LEU A 488 8.92 4.12 15.24
CA LEU A 488 8.60 3.31 14.06
C LEU A 488 7.27 3.73 13.43
N ALA A 489 7.29 4.78 12.60
CA ALA A 489 6.17 5.21 11.77
C ALA A 489 6.61 6.24 10.73
N VAL A 490 5.79 6.42 9.68
CA VAL A 490 6.05 7.41 8.62
C VAL A 490 5.95 8.85 9.13
N SER A 491 5.10 9.10 10.13
CA SER A 491 5.02 10.36 10.87
C SER A 491 6.37 10.86 11.41
N ARG A 492 7.33 9.96 11.65
CA ARG A 492 8.67 10.31 12.16
C ARG A 492 9.43 11.28 11.24
N LEU A 493 9.07 11.34 9.96
CA LEU A 493 9.59 12.34 9.02
C LEU A 493 9.34 13.79 9.49
N GLN A 494 8.22 14.06 10.16
CA GLN A 494 7.88 15.40 10.67
C GLN A 494 8.85 15.82 11.79
N ASP A 495 9.20 14.89 12.69
CA ASP A 495 10.17 15.15 13.75
C ASP A 495 11.57 15.40 13.17
N GLN A 496 11.95 14.63 12.14
CA GLN A 496 13.21 14.84 11.44
C GLN A 496 13.22 16.22 10.77
N HIS A 497 12.13 16.62 10.11
CA HIS A 497 11.98 17.94 9.51
C HIS A 497 12.08 19.06 10.56
N ALA A 498 11.43 18.91 11.71
CA ALA A 498 11.53 19.86 12.81
C ALA A 498 12.98 20.04 13.31
N VAL A 499 13.77 18.96 13.38
CA VAL A 499 15.21 19.06 13.67
C VAL A 499 15.97 19.83 12.59
N MET A 500 15.60 19.67 11.31
CA MET A 500 16.18 20.47 10.23
C MET A 500 15.81 21.95 10.37
N GLU A 501 14.57 22.27 10.74
CA GLU A 501 14.13 23.64 11.03
C GLU A 501 14.89 24.27 12.20
N GLU A 502 15.07 23.52 13.30
CA GLU A 502 15.88 23.92 14.46
C GLU A 502 17.32 24.26 14.04
N ALA A 503 17.89 23.51 13.10
CA ALA A 503 19.22 23.75 12.53
C ALA A 503 19.26 24.86 11.44
N GLY A 504 18.11 25.44 11.11
CA GLY A 504 17.94 26.46 10.08
C GLY A 504 18.03 25.94 8.65
N ASP A 505 17.80 24.64 8.43
CA ASP A 505 17.89 23.93 7.15
C ASP A 505 16.55 23.33 6.69
N GLY A 506 15.42 23.78 7.25
CA GLY A 506 14.07 23.26 6.93
C GLY A 506 13.61 23.47 5.47
N ALA A 507 14.35 24.25 4.68
CA ALA A 507 14.11 24.40 3.24
C ALA A 507 14.72 23.26 2.41
N THR A 508 15.70 22.54 2.97
CA THR A 508 16.26 21.35 2.32
C THR A 508 15.24 20.22 2.44
N PRO A 509 14.87 19.55 1.34
CA PRO A 509 13.83 18.52 1.37
C PRO A 509 14.27 17.25 2.07
N ILE A 510 13.28 16.44 2.46
CA ILE A 510 13.47 15.04 2.85
C ILE A 510 13.05 14.14 1.69
N TRP A 511 13.83 13.07 1.49
CA TRP A 511 13.54 11.97 0.58
C TRP A 511 13.36 10.70 1.43
N ALA A 512 12.17 10.11 1.41
CA ALA A 512 11.96 8.80 2.01
C ALA A 512 12.53 7.74 1.05
N THR A 513 13.83 7.47 1.14
CA THR A 513 14.56 6.66 0.15
C THR A 513 14.26 5.16 0.29
N GLU A 514 13.67 4.73 1.41
CA GLU A 514 13.04 3.42 1.59
C GLU A 514 11.81 3.60 2.50
N VAL A 515 10.66 3.16 2.03
CA VAL A 515 9.42 3.11 2.83
C VAL A 515 8.66 1.84 2.46
N GLY A 516 7.97 1.25 3.42
CA GLY A 516 7.08 0.15 3.12
C GLY A 516 6.45 -0.49 4.34
N TRP A 517 5.45 -1.32 4.03
CA TRP A 517 4.74 -2.20 4.95
C TRP A 517 4.84 -3.63 4.41
N PRO A 518 5.48 -4.57 5.12
CA PRO A 518 5.61 -5.93 4.62
C PRO A 518 4.25 -6.63 4.60
N ILE A 519 3.92 -7.28 3.48
CA ILE A 519 2.78 -8.21 3.39
C ILE A 519 3.16 -9.62 3.85
N PHE A 520 4.46 -9.92 3.87
CA PHE A 520 5.06 -11.17 4.29
C PHE A 520 6.53 -10.90 4.63
N SER A 521 7.09 -11.64 5.61
CA SER A 521 8.54 -11.66 5.87
C SER A 521 9.01 -13.12 6.00
N PRO A 522 9.97 -13.57 5.17
CA PRO A 522 10.60 -14.88 5.33
C PRO A 522 11.60 -14.93 6.50
N TRP A 523 11.88 -13.78 7.13
CA TRP A 523 12.78 -13.65 8.27
C TRP A 523 11.94 -13.50 9.53
N SER A 524 12.32 -14.17 10.63
CA SER A 524 11.76 -13.83 11.94
C SER A 524 12.27 -12.45 12.34
N MET A 525 11.41 -11.46 12.17
CA MET A 525 11.64 -10.09 12.57
C MET A 525 11.34 -9.86 14.06
N GLY A 526 11.19 -10.95 14.84
CA GLY A 526 10.97 -10.90 16.28
C GLY A 526 9.62 -10.25 16.62
N GLU A 527 9.64 -9.17 17.40
CA GLU A 527 8.43 -8.41 17.72
C GLU A 527 7.76 -7.82 16.45
N HIS A 528 8.51 -7.68 15.35
CA HIS A 528 8.00 -7.14 14.10
C HIS A 528 7.25 -8.14 13.21
N ASP A 529 7.29 -9.44 13.51
CA ASP A 529 6.48 -10.45 12.79
C ASP A 529 4.96 -10.21 12.98
N ARG A 530 4.58 -9.54 14.08
CA ARG A 530 3.19 -9.12 14.36
C ARG A 530 2.74 -7.91 13.54
N TYR A 531 3.63 -7.35 12.74
CA TYR A 531 3.44 -6.09 12.05
C TYR A 531 3.47 -6.27 10.52
N ALA A 532 3.12 -7.44 10.00
CA ALA A 532 2.72 -7.53 8.60
C ALA A 532 1.36 -6.82 8.38
N VAL A 533 1.05 -6.49 7.13
CA VAL A 533 -0.26 -5.95 6.72
C VAL A 533 -0.85 -6.81 5.60
N SER A 534 -2.17 -6.81 5.44
CA SER A 534 -2.78 -7.34 4.22
C SER A 534 -2.41 -6.47 3.01
N GLU A 535 -2.53 -7.02 1.81
CA GLU A 535 -2.30 -6.28 0.57
C GLU A 535 -3.21 -5.05 0.44
N GLN A 536 -4.47 -5.17 0.86
CA GLN A 536 -5.44 -4.08 0.88
C GLN A 536 -4.97 -2.95 1.82
N LEU A 537 -4.48 -3.31 3.00
CA LEU A 537 -4.02 -2.35 3.99
C LEU A 537 -2.70 -1.70 3.58
N GLN A 538 -1.80 -2.44 2.93
CA GLN A 538 -0.59 -1.91 2.32
C GLN A 538 -0.94 -0.81 1.28
N ALA A 539 -1.87 -1.11 0.37
CA ALA A 539 -2.32 -0.16 -0.64
C ALA A 539 -2.97 1.09 -0.02
N TYR A 540 -3.78 0.90 1.03
CA TYR A 540 -4.40 1.99 1.78
C TYR A 540 -3.34 2.89 2.43
N TYR A 541 -2.35 2.33 3.12
CA TYR A 541 -1.29 3.09 3.79
C TYR A 541 -0.40 3.87 2.82
N TYR A 542 -0.03 3.30 1.67
CA TYR A 542 0.68 4.05 0.63
C TYR A 542 -0.14 5.25 0.15
N ARG A 543 -1.44 5.05 -0.12
CA ARG A 543 -2.32 6.15 -0.54
C ARG A 543 -2.39 7.26 0.52
N GLN A 544 -2.55 6.90 1.79
CA GLN A 544 -2.59 7.86 2.88
C GLN A 544 -1.30 8.68 2.96
N LEU A 545 -0.14 8.02 2.89
CA LEU A 545 1.15 8.69 2.83
C LEU A 545 1.22 9.68 1.65
N PHE A 546 0.81 9.28 0.45
CA PHE A 546 0.85 10.16 -0.72
C PHE A 546 -0.06 11.38 -0.59
N LEU A 547 -1.26 11.20 -0.03
CA LEU A 547 -2.20 12.30 0.18
C LEU A 547 -1.68 13.28 1.22
N GLU A 548 -1.22 12.78 2.37
CA GLU A 548 -0.65 13.62 3.42
C GLU A 548 0.59 14.38 2.93
N ALA A 549 1.48 13.69 2.22
CA ALA A 549 2.68 14.30 1.68
C ALA A 549 2.35 15.42 0.69
N LYS A 550 1.38 15.19 -0.19
CA LYS A 550 0.91 16.17 -1.17
C LYS A 550 0.29 17.39 -0.50
N ASP A 551 -0.58 17.18 0.48
CA ASP A 551 -1.44 18.23 1.01
C ASP A 551 -0.80 18.98 2.20
N HIS A 552 0.11 18.34 2.93
CA HIS A 552 0.62 18.85 4.20
C HIS A 552 2.15 18.88 4.32
N TRP A 553 2.91 18.07 3.56
CA TRP A 553 4.38 17.99 3.69
C TRP A 553 5.12 18.42 2.42
N PRO A 554 5.09 19.71 2.05
CA PRO A 554 5.75 20.21 0.84
C PRO A 554 7.29 20.04 0.85
N TRP A 555 7.86 19.73 2.02
CA TRP A 555 9.27 19.40 2.21
C TRP A 555 9.60 17.93 1.93
N LEU A 556 8.62 17.03 1.87
CA LEU A 556 8.81 15.66 1.43
C LEU A 556 8.75 15.60 -0.10
N GLN A 557 9.90 15.56 -0.76
CA GLN A 557 9.95 15.67 -2.22
C GLN A 557 10.01 14.34 -2.95
N ALA A 558 10.39 13.25 -2.27
CA ALA A 558 10.47 11.91 -2.89
C ALA A 558 10.05 10.81 -1.90
N ILE A 559 9.38 9.79 -2.45
CA ILE A 559 8.93 8.57 -1.77
C ILE A 559 9.31 7.36 -2.63
#